data_AF-A0A2Z4JC40-F1
#
_entry.id   AF-A0A2Z4JC40-F1
#
_cell.length_a   1.000
_cell.length_b   1.000
_cell.length_c   1.000
_cell.angle_alpha   90.00
_cell.angle_beta   90.00
_cell.angle_gamma   90.00
#
_symmetry.space_group_name_H-M   'P 1'
#
loop_
_entity.id
_entity.type
_entity.pdbx_description
1 polymer ?
#
loop_
_entity_poly.entity_id
_entity_poly.type
_entity_poly.pdbx_seq_one_letter_code
_entity_poly.pdbx_strand_id
1 'polypeptide(L)'
;MPLGAAMITAEDAKLIEAYRNEALFPAGHAVPATSEVAVLRRRQPAGTGDVAWMPDANTYCLVSIRERGSDRTCFGLAAKRKPQGYVHVGRLTPHGLSGAADRHQLWLNVTVVENTSGPFTYTGGTPKHATPIQESTVRFPSGRTMIFLTYEFPEATHIPRDAEICSNSRTVCFKAFQPNAVGQ
;
A
#
# COMPACT_ATOMS: atom_id res chain seq x y z
N MET A 1 4.96 15.51 8.53
CA MET A 1 3.65 14.97 8.92
C MET A 1 2.66 15.27 7.81
N PRO A 2 1.96 14.28 7.22
CA PRO A 2 0.97 14.49 6.14
C PRO A 2 -0.23 15.35 6.59
N LEU A 3 -0.91 16.07 5.67
CA LEU A 3 -2.14 16.84 5.97
C LEU A 3 -3.40 15.97 6.02
N GLY A 4 -3.27 14.70 5.63
CA GLY A 4 -4.37 13.78 5.48
C GLY A 4 -4.02 12.72 4.45
N ALA A 5 -4.28 11.46 4.77
CA ALA A 5 -4.62 10.50 3.74
C ALA A 5 -5.97 10.85 3.10
N ALA A 6 -6.35 10.15 2.04
CA ALA A 6 -7.74 10.11 1.58
C ALA A 6 -8.65 10.03 2.82
N MET A 7 -9.61 10.96 2.93
CA MET A 7 -10.36 11.15 4.17
C MET A 7 -10.90 9.80 4.65
N ILE A 8 -10.47 9.39 5.84
CA ILE A 8 -11.03 8.25 6.55
C ILE A 8 -12.55 8.41 6.56
N THR A 9 -13.25 7.44 5.99
CA THR A 9 -14.71 7.46 5.89
C THR A 9 -15.32 6.71 7.09
N ALA A 10 -16.64 6.79 7.25
CA ALA A 10 -17.35 6.02 8.27
C ALA A 10 -17.12 4.50 8.13
N GLU A 11 -16.84 4.01 6.92
CA GLU A 11 -16.56 2.60 6.65
C GLU A 11 -15.21 2.14 7.21
N ASP A 12 -14.29 3.07 7.46
CA ASP A 12 -12.96 2.79 8.03
C ASP A 12 -12.97 2.63 9.54
N ALA A 13 -14.06 3.02 10.22
CA ALA A 13 -14.09 3.20 11.67
C ALA A 13 -13.56 1.98 12.44
N LYS A 14 -14.01 0.76 12.10
CA LYS A 14 -13.58 -0.47 12.76
C LYS A 14 -12.11 -0.80 12.52
N LEU A 15 -11.60 -0.55 11.31
CA LEU A 15 -10.19 -0.79 10.99
C LEU A 15 -9.29 0.22 11.71
N ILE A 16 -9.73 1.47 11.80
CA ILE A 16 -9.01 2.53 12.50
C ILE A 16 -9.02 2.32 14.02
N GLU A 17 -10.11 1.81 14.57
CA GLU A 17 -10.18 1.38 15.97
C GLU A 17 -9.20 0.24 16.25
N ALA A 18 -9.19 -0.81 15.42
CA ALA A 18 -8.23 -1.91 15.52
C ALA A 18 -6.78 -1.40 15.38
N TYR A 19 -6.51 -0.46 14.47
CA TYR A 19 -5.19 0.15 14.34
C TYR A 19 -4.73 0.84 15.63
N ARG A 20 -5.62 1.54 16.33
CA ARG A 20 -5.27 2.21 17.59
C ARG A 20 -5.02 1.22 18.72
N ASN A 21 -5.77 0.12 18.75
CA ASN A 21 -5.82 -0.79 19.90
C ASN A 21 -4.90 -2.01 19.75
N GLU A 22 -4.72 -2.52 18.53
CA GLU A 22 -4.09 -3.82 18.25
C GLU A 22 -2.75 -3.68 17.52
N ALA A 23 -2.48 -2.56 16.85
CA ALA A 23 -1.22 -2.39 16.14
C ALA A 23 -0.05 -2.32 17.12
N LEU A 24 0.87 -3.28 17.03
CA LEU A 24 2.04 -3.34 17.88
C LEU A 24 3.10 -2.34 17.41
N PHE A 25 3.32 -1.28 18.19
CA PHE A 25 4.44 -0.36 18.02
C PHE A 25 5.57 -0.69 19.01
N PRO A 26 6.85 -0.61 18.59
CA PRO A 26 7.96 -0.77 19.53
C PRO A 26 7.84 0.24 20.69
N ALA A 27 8.20 -0.20 21.90
CA ALA A 27 8.17 0.67 23.07
C ALA A 27 8.91 1.99 22.79
N GLY A 28 8.30 3.11 23.18
CA GLY A 28 8.84 4.46 22.96
C GLY A 28 8.60 5.06 21.59
N HIS A 29 7.95 4.35 20.65
CA HIS A 29 7.52 4.95 19.38
C HIS A 29 6.07 5.45 19.49
N ALA A 30 5.84 6.70 19.09
CA ALA A 30 4.49 7.25 19.02
C ALA A 30 3.68 6.52 17.93
N VAL A 31 2.45 6.15 18.27
CA VAL A 31 1.45 5.71 17.29
C VAL A 31 1.10 6.91 16.40
N PRO A 32 1.25 6.83 15.07
CA PRO A 32 0.84 7.89 14.16
C PRO A 32 -0.61 8.31 14.41
N ALA A 33 -0.89 9.61 14.37
CA ALA A 33 -2.26 10.08 14.53
C ALA A 33 -3.10 9.57 13.37
N THR A 34 -4.39 9.29 13.58
CA THR A 34 -5.24 8.75 12.51
C THR A 34 -5.40 9.70 11.32
N SER A 35 -5.25 11.01 11.55
CA SER A 35 -5.18 12.00 10.47
C SER A 35 -3.96 11.81 9.56
N GLU A 36 -2.95 11.06 9.98
CA GLU A 36 -1.71 10.82 9.25
C GLU A 36 -1.67 9.45 8.55
N VAL A 37 -2.71 8.64 8.75
CA VAL A 37 -2.78 7.26 8.29
C VAL A 37 -3.75 7.15 7.12
N ALA A 38 -3.33 6.40 6.10
CA ALA A 38 -4.13 6.02 4.95
C ALA A 38 -4.64 4.60 5.08
N VAL A 39 -5.94 4.42 4.88
CA VAL A 39 -6.49 3.08 4.67
C VAL A 39 -6.18 2.68 3.25
N LEU A 40 -5.34 1.64 3.10
CA LEU A 40 -5.00 1.09 1.79
C LEU A 40 -6.00 0.04 1.36
N ARG A 41 -6.54 -0.73 2.31
CA ARG A 41 -7.49 -1.79 2.04
C ARG A 41 -8.32 -2.18 3.26
N ARG A 42 -9.63 -2.30 3.07
CA ARG A 42 -10.56 -2.90 4.05
C ARG A 42 -10.70 -4.40 3.76
N ARG A 43 -10.87 -5.19 4.82
CA ARG A 43 -11.09 -6.63 4.72
C ARG A 43 -12.24 -7.08 5.62
N GLN A 44 -12.66 -8.32 5.40
CA GLN A 44 -13.51 -9.06 6.32
C GLN A 44 -12.64 -10.00 7.17
N PRO A 45 -12.98 -10.19 8.46
CA PRO A 45 -14.06 -9.49 9.18
C PRO A 45 -13.73 -8.01 9.39
N ALA A 46 -14.75 -7.19 9.60
CA ALA A 46 -14.56 -5.77 9.81
C ALA A 46 -13.62 -5.51 11.01
N GLY A 47 -12.67 -4.59 10.85
CA GLY A 47 -11.54 -4.41 11.77
C GLY A 47 -10.22 -4.94 11.21
N THR A 48 -10.26 -5.75 10.16
CA THR A 48 -9.06 -6.23 9.45
C THR A 48 -8.80 -5.42 8.18
N GLY A 49 -7.53 -5.32 7.79
CA GLY A 49 -7.13 -4.51 6.65
C GLY A 49 -5.69 -4.05 6.71
N ASP A 50 -5.37 -3.12 5.81
CA ASP A 50 -4.02 -2.63 5.59
C ASP A 50 -4.03 -1.10 5.64
N VAL A 51 -3.15 -0.52 6.46
CA VAL A 51 -3.01 0.91 6.62
C VAL A 51 -1.56 1.35 6.48
N ALA A 52 -1.33 2.54 5.94
CA ALA A 52 0.01 3.07 5.77
C ALA A 52 0.15 4.52 6.24
N TRP A 53 1.35 4.89 6.62
CA TRP A 53 1.72 6.28 6.91
C TRP A 53 3.14 6.53 6.44
N MET A 54 3.55 7.79 6.40
CA MET A 54 4.93 8.17 6.14
C MET A 54 5.48 8.94 7.32
N PRO A 55 6.37 8.35 8.14
CA PRO A 55 6.97 9.06 9.28
C PRO A 55 7.87 10.22 8.81
N ASP A 56 8.44 10.12 7.61
CA ASP A 56 9.28 11.15 7.00
C ASP A 56 9.12 11.15 5.47
N ALA A 57 9.85 12.04 4.79
CA ALA A 57 9.75 12.21 3.34
C ALA A 57 10.20 10.98 2.53
N ASN A 58 11.02 10.11 3.10
CA ASN A 58 11.73 9.03 2.42
C ASN A 58 11.38 7.64 2.97
N THR A 59 10.43 7.55 3.90
CA THR A 59 10.03 6.28 4.49
C THR A 59 8.53 6.18 4.43
N TYR A 60 8.01 5.03 4.00
CA TYR A 60 6.62 4.67 4.26
C TYR A 60 6.57 3.43 5.13
N CYS A 61 5.59 3.36 6.01
CA CYS A 61 5.34 2.23 6.88
C CYS A 61 3.96 1.67 6.60
N LEU A 62 3.85 0.35 6.67
CA LEU A 62 2.62 -0.42 6.51
C LEU A 62 2.34 -1.16 7.82
N VAL A 63 1.08 -1.15 8.22
CA VAL A 63 0.53 -2.04 9.25
C VAL A 63 -0.56 -2.89 8.61
N SER A 64 -0.40 -4.20 8.72
CA SER A 64 -1.38 -5.20 8.29
C SER A 64 -2.08 -5.76 9.52
N ILE A 65 -3.38 -5.52 9.66
CA ILE A 65 -4.20 -5.99 10.79
C ILE A 65 -5.01 -7.19 10.33
N ARG A 66 -4.94 -8.28 11.08
CA ARG A 66 -5.63 -9.56 10.85
C ARG A 66 -6.25 -10.02 12.17
N GLU A 67 -7.18 -10.96 12.10
CA GLU A 67 -7.92 -11.45 13.29
C GLU A 67 -7.05 -11.88 14.48
N ARG A 68 -5.84 -12.40 14.21
CA ARG A 68 -4.95 -12.95 15.24
C ARG A 68 -3.75 -12.07 15.56
N GLY A 69 -3.68 -10.86 14.99
CA GLY A 69 -2.62 -9.91 15.27
C GLY A 69 -2.28 -8.97 14.11
N SER A 70 -1.29 -8.15 14.35
CA SER A 70 -0.80 -7.15 13.39
C SER A 70 0.66 -7.38 13.02
N ASP A 71 1.01 -7.14 11.76
CA ASP A 71 2.41 -7.01 11.32
C ASP A 71 2.71 -5.57 10.89
N ARG A 72 3.94 -5.10 11.17
CA ARG A 72 4.39 -3.77 10.83
C ARG A 72 5.73 -3.82 10.11
N THR A 73 5.81 -3.19 8.94
CA THR A 73 7.06 -3.04 8.19
C THR A 73 7.21 -1.62 7.65
N CYS A 74 8.43 -1.08 7.68
CA CYS A 74 8.76 0.20 7.07
C CYS A 74 9.76 0.01 5.92
N PHE A 75 9.63 0.85 4.90
CA PHE A 75 10.35 0.76 3.65
C PHE A 75 10.93 2.13 3.27
N GLY A 76 12.22 2.14 2.93
CA GLY A 76 12.91 3.31 2.44
C GLY A 76 12.64 3.54 0.94
N LEU A 77 12.23 4.76 0.60
CA LEU A 77 12.19 5.28 -0.75
C LEU A 77 13.58 5.79 -1.16
N ALA A 78 13.86 5.82 -2.46
CA ALA A 78 15.15 6.31 -2.96
C ALA A 78 15.37 7.79 -2.58
N ALA A 79 16.55 8.10 -2.03
CA ALA A 79 16.88 9.45 -1.58
C ALA A 79 17.02 10.46 -2.73
N LYS A 80 17.52 10.02 -3.88
CA LYS A 80 17.62 10.82 -5.12
C LYS A 80 16.60 10.27 -6.11
N ARG A 81 15.41 10.85 -6.10
CA ARG A 81 14.32 10.42 -6.98
C ARG A 81 13.73 11.60 -7.72
N LYS A 82 13.18 11.34 -8.90
CA LYS A 82 12.50 12.37 -9.69
C LYS A 82 11.37 13.01 -8.86
N PRO A 83 11.22 14.34 -8.89
CA PRO A 83 10.16 15.04 -8.16
C PRO A 83 8.75 14.63 -8.59
N GLN A 84 8.58 14.06 -9.78
CA GLN A 84 7.30 13.60 -10.31
C GLN A 84 7.47 12.27 -11.02
N GLY A 85 6.51 11.35 -10.83
CA GLY A 85 6.48 10.07 -11.53
C GLY A 85 7.49 9.05 -11.01
N TYR A 86 8.11 9.29 -9.86
CA TYR A 86 8.84 8.25 -9.15
C TYR A 86 7.89 7.14 -8.74
N VAL A 87 8.30 5.90 -8.99
CA VAL A 87 7.56 4.70 -8.60
C VAL A 87 8.44 3.83 -7.73
N HIS A 88 7.92 3.38 -6.60
CA HIS A 88 8.50 2.31 -5.80
C HIS A 88 7.54 1.13 -5.75
N VAL A 89 7.92 0.01 -6.37
CA VAL A 89 7.18 -1.25 -6.26
C VAL A 89 7.69 -1.99 -5.03
N GLY A 90 6.90 -1.89 -3.95
CA GLY A 90 7.23 -2.40 -2.63
C GLY A 90 7.02 -3.89 -2.47
N ARG A 91 7.33 -4.40 -1.27
CA ARG A 91 7.34 -5.82 -0.94
C ARG A 91 5.92 -6.41 -0.93
N LEU A 92 5.83 -7.63 -1.46
CA LEU A 92 4.71 -8.56 -1.31
C LEU A 92 4.57 -8.97 0.15
N THR A 93 3.49 -8.58 0.82
CA THR A 93 3.20 -9.07 2.18
C THR A 93 2.30 -10.31 2.07
N PRO A 94 2.72 -11.50 2.53
CA PRO A 94 1.88 -12.69 2.46
C PRO A 94 0.66 -12.50 3.36
N HIS A 95 -0.52 -12.83 2.82
CA HIS A 95 -1.72 -12.96 3.63
C HIS A 95 -1.61 -14.24 4.46
N GLY A 96 -1.42 -14.11 5.78
CA GLY A 96 -1.47 -15.25 6.68
C GLY A 96 -0.82 -15.03 8.06
N LEU A 97 -1.57 -14.39 8.97
CA LEU A 97 -1.46 -14.66 10.42
C LEU A 97 -2.59 -15.60 10.88
N SER A 98 -3.31 -16.23 9.94
CA SER A 98 -4.18 -17.38 10.17
C SER A 98 -3.34 -18.66 10.06
N GLY A 99 -3.65 -19.67 10.89
CA GLY A 99 -2.87 -20.91 10.98
C GLY A 99 -2.68 -21.62 9.62
N ALA A 100 -1.75 -22.59 9.61
CA ALA A 100 -1.18 -23.31 8.46
C ALA A 100 -2.12 -24.00 7.43
N ALA A 101 -3.42 -23.67 7.40
CA ALA A 101 -4.42 -24.28 6.54
C ALA A 101 -4.87 -23.42 5.32
N ASP A 102 -4.52 -22.13 5.24
CA ASP A 102 -4.91 -21.30 4.09
C ASP A 102 -4.02 -21.56 2.87
N ARG A 103 -4.47 -22.46 1.99
CA ARG A 103 -3.84 -22.75 0.68
C ARG A 103 -3.96 -21.60 -0.34
N HIS A 104 -4.58 -20.48 0.04
CA HIS A 104 -4.79 -19.31 -0.81
C HIS A 104 -4.18 -18.05 -0.18
N GLN A 105 -2.89 -18.10 0.14
CA GLN A 105 -2.14 -16.90 0.53
C GLN A 105 -2.08 -15.94 -0.66
N LEU A 106 -2.97 -14.95 -0.67
CA LEU A 106 -2.82 -13.79 -1.52
C LEU A 106 -1.56 -13.03 -1.08
N TRP A 107 -0.90 -12.36 -2.01
CA TRP A 107 0.19 -11.46 -1.68
C TRP A 107 -0.21 -10.04 -1.98
N LEU A 108 -0.22 -9.18 -0.95
CA LEU A 108 -0.50 -7.76 -1.12
C LEU A 108 0.73 -7.08 -1.71
N ASN A 109 0.59 -6.53 -2.91
CA ASN A 109 1.56 -5.60 -3.47
C ASN A 109 1.17 -4.18 -3.08
N VAL A 110 2.17 -3.40 -2.68
CA VAL A 110 2.00 -1.97 -2.38
C VAL A 110 3.00 -1.21 -3.23
N THR A 111 2.50 -0.41 -4.17
CA THR A 111 3.31 0.48 -5.00
C THR A 111 3.06 1.93 -4.60
N VAL A 112 4.12 2.72 -4.47
CA VAL A 112 4.04 4.15 -4.15
C VAL A 112 4.41 4.96 -5.39
N VAL A 113 3.53 5.88 -5.79
CA VAL A 113 3.75 6.80 -6.90
C VAL A 113 3.73 8.25 -6.40
N GLU A 114 4.77 9.01 -6.71
CA GLU A 114 4.94 10.38 -6.18
C GLU A 114 4.49 11.47 -7.17
N ASN A 115 3.78 12.48 -6.63
CA ASN A 115 3.37 13.74 -7.27
C ASN A 115 2.73 13.56 -8.65
N THR A 116 1.92 12.52 -8.78
CA THR A 116 1.13 12.25 -9.97
C THR A 116 -0.34 12.05 -9.60
N SER A 117 -1.19 11.96 -10.62
CA SER A 117 -2.62 11.69 -10.47
C SER A 117 -2.99 10.38 -11.16
N GLY A 118 -3.85 9.60 -10.50
CA GLY A 118 -4.52 8.44 -11.09
C GLY A 118 -5.59 8.85 -12.13
N PRO A 119 -6.34 7.87 -12.65
CA PRO A 119 -6.31 6.46 -12.27
C PRO A 119 -5.22 5.64 -13.00
N PHE A 120 -4.86 4.52 -12.39
CA PHE A 120 -3.91 3.51 -12.83
C PHE A 120 -4.63 2.20 -13.15
N THR A 121 -4.21 1.56 -14.24
CA THR A 121 -4.81 0.29 -14.69
C THR A 121 -3.75 -0.65 -15.23
N TYR A 122 -4.04 -1.96 -15.20
CA TYR A 122 -3.22 -2.94 -15.91
C TYR A 122 -3.32 -2.73 -17.42
N THR A 123 -2.17 -2.70 -18.09
CA THR A 123 -2.13 -2.66 -19.55
C THR A 123 -2.64 -3.97 -20.13
N GLY A 124 -3.63 -3.91 -21.03
CA GLY A 124 -4.22 -5.11 -21.62
C GLY A 124 -5.26 -5.81 -20.75
N GLY A 125 -5.65 -5.20 -19.62
CA GLY A 125 -6.65 -5.74 -18.70
C GLY A 125 -6.02 -6.40 -17.47
N THR A 126 -6.85 -6.69 -16.47
CA THR A 126 -6.40 -7.31 -15.22
C THR A 126 -5.88 -8.72 -15.50
N PRO A 127 -4.62 -9.05 -15.15
CA PRO A 127 -4.09 -10.39 -15.32
C PRO A 127 -4.98 -11.45 -14.66
N LYS A 128 -5.02 -12.65 -15.23
CA LYS A 128 -5.77 -13.76 -14.66
C LYS A 128 -5.34 -13.98 -13.20
N HIS A 129 -6.30 -14.10 -12.29
CA HIS A 129 -6.10 -14.25 -10.84
C HIS A 129 -5.60 -13.00 -10.08
N ALA A 130 -5.22 -11.92 -10.76
CA ALA A 130 -4.94 -10.66 -10.09
C ALA A 130 -6.24 -9.96 -9.66
N THR A 131 -6.20 -9.20 -8.57
CA THR A 131 -7.31 -8.32 -8.22
C THR A 131 -7.21 -6.99 -8.97
N PRO A 132 -8.32 -6.26 -9.14
CA PRO A 132 -8.27 -4.87 -9.57
C PRO A 132 -7.34 -4.04 -8.67
N ILE A 133 -6.77 -2.98 -9.25
CA ILE A 133 -5.93 -2.02 -8.54
C ILE A 133 -6.83 -1.15 -7.68
N GLN A 134 -6.48 -1.03 -6.40
CA GLN A 134 -7.06 -0.07 -5.49
C GLN A 134 -6.09 1.08 -5.28
N GLU A 135 -6.61 2.30 -5.24
CA GLU A 135 -5.82 3.51 -5.10
C GLU A 135 -6.14 4.20 -3.79
N SER A 136 -5.12 4.67 -3.10
CA SER A 136 -5.26 5.49 -1.91
C SER A 136 -4.26 6.62 -1.98
N THR A 137 -4.78 7.86 -2.05
CA THR A 137 -3.93 9.05 -2.15
C THR A 137 -3.66 9.62 -0.77
N VAL A 138 -2.43 10.03 -0.50
CA VAL A 138 -2.01 10.77 0.70
C VAL A 138 -1.43 12.11 0.29
N ARG A 139 -1.80 13.17 1.01
CA ARG A 139 -1.31 14.53 0.76
C ARG A 139 -0.50 15.03 1.96
N PHE A 140 0.62 15.68 1.67
CA PHE A 140 1.50 16.30 2.67
C PHE A 140 1.28 17.81 2.76
N PRO A 141 1.62 18.46 3.89
CA PRO A 141 1.57 19.92 4.04
C PRO A 141 2.47 20.67 3.08
N SER A 142 3.51 19.99 2.60
CA SER A 142 4.36 20.46 1.52
C SER A 142 3.67 20.50 0.15
N GLY A 143 2.40 20.08 0.05
CA GLY A 143 1.68 19.93 -1.22
C GLY A 143 2.02 18.65 -1.99
N ARG A 144 3.00 17.87 -1.53
CA ARG A 144 3.37 16.58 -2.13
C ARG A 144 2.23 15.59 -2.03
N THR A 145 2.02 14.80 -3.07
CA THR A 145 1.02 13.72 -3.10
C THR A 145 1.70 12.37 -3.30
N MET A 146 1.21 11.36 -2.62
CA MET A 146 1.63 9.97 -2.79
C MET A 146 0.41 9.13 -3.10
N ILE A 147 0.45 8.34 -4.15
CA ILE A 147 -0.59 7.37 -4.47
C ILE A 147 -0.06 6.00 -4.09
N PHE A 148 -0.75 5.35 -3.16
CA PHE A 148 -0.57 3.94 -2.87
C PHE A 148 -1.48 3.14 -3.80
N LEU A 149 -0.87 2.29 -4.62
CA LEU A 149 -1.55 1.33 -5.46
C LEU A 149 -1.46 -0.03 -4.79
N THR A 150 -2.60 -0.65 -4.48
CA THR A 150 -2.65 -1.98 -3.90
C THR A 150 -3.36 -2.98 -4.81
N TYR A 151 -2.78 -4.16 -4.94
CA TYR A 151 -3.30 -5.25 -5.77
C TYR A 151 -2.74 -6.57 -5.27
N GLU A 152 -3.50 -7.64 -5.48
CA GLU A 152 -3.16 -8.95 -4.98
C GLU A 152 -2.91 -9.92 -6.13
N PHE A 153 -2.06 -10.91 -5.83
CA PHE A 153 -1.87 -12.07 -6.67
C PHE A 153 -1.73 -13.33 -5.80
N PRO A 154 -2.47 -14.43 -6.10
CA PRO A 154 -2.51 -15.62 -5.24
C PRO A 154 -1.32 -16.56 -5.38
N GLU A 155 -0.52 -16.44 -6.44
CA GLU A 155 0.52 -17.43 -6.75
C GLU A 155 1.92 -16.83 -6.60
N ALA A 156 2.75 -17.41 -5.73
CA ALA A 156 4.16 -17.02 -5.59
C ALA A 156 5.03 -17.48 -6.78
N THR A 157 4.61 -18.53 -7.48
CA THR A 157 5.43 -19.21 -8.51
C THR A 157 5.13 -18.77 -9.95
N HIS A 158 3.91 -18.30 -10.24
CA HIS A 158 3.51 -17.86 -11.59
C HIS A 158 3.16 -16.37 -11.65
N ILE A 159 3.96 -15.56 -10.98
CA ILE A 159 3.80 -14.10 -11.00
C ILE A 159 3.97 -13.58 -12.44
N PRO A 160 3.00 -12.86 -13.02
CA PRO A 160 3.09 -12.34 -14.38
C PRO A 160 4.05 -11.14 -14.42
N ARG A 161 5.35 -11.42 -14.60
CA ARG A 161 6.43 -10.41 -14.54
C ARG A 161 6.35 -9.36 -15.66
N ASP A 162 5.66 -9.69 -16.73
CA ASP A 162 5.42 -8.83 -17.89
C ASP A 162 4.28 -7.83 -17.68
N ALA A 163 3.35 -8.11 -16.77
CA ALA A 163 2.21 -7.26 -16.47
C ALA A 163 2.65 -5.84 -16.09
N GLU A 164 2.11 -4.86 -16.80
CA GLU A 164 2.39 -3.44 -16.58
C GLU A 164 1.17 -2.73 -16.00
N ILE A 165 1.44 -1.75 -15.15
CA ILE A 165 0.45 -0.80 -14.67
C ILE A 165 0.83 0.57 -15.21
N CYS A 166 -0.13 1.27 -15.78
CA CYS A 166 0.05 2.61 -16.31
C CYS A 166 -1.03 3.56 -15.79
N SER A 167 -0.66 4.82 -15.60
CA SER A 167 -1.61 5.93 -15.51
C SER A 167 -2.41 6.03 -16.82
N ASN A 168 -3.64 6.56 -16.79
CA ASN A 168 -4.45 6.77 -18.00
C ASN A 168 -3.74 7.55 -19.12
N SER A 169 -2.96 8.57 -18.77
CA SER A 169 -2.15 9.36 -19.71
C SER A 169 -0.91 8.62 -20.25
N ARG A 170 -0.64 7.41 -19.72
CA ARG A 170 0.58 6.61 -19.95
C ARG A 170 1.90 7.33 -19.65
N THR A 171 1.85 8.42 -18.88
CA THR A 171 3.06 9.18 -18.48
C THR A 171 3.86 8.44 -17.40
N VAL A 172 3.20 7.61 -16.60
CA VAL A 172 3.84 6.73 -15.63
C VAL A 172 3.41 5.30 -15.93
N CYS A 173 4.37 4.43 -16.22
CA CYS A 173 4.19 3.02 -16.47
C CYS A 173 5.30 2.23 -15.76
N PHE A 174 4.97 1.07 -15.19
CA PHE A 174 5.93 0.22 -14.48
C PHE A 174 5.48 -1.24 -14.47
N LYS A 175 6.42 -2.15 -14.24
CA LYS A 175 6.14 -3.58 -14.07
C LYS A 175 5.46 -3.82 -12.72
N ALA A 176 4.25 -4.38 -12.75
CA ALA A 176 3.40 -4.52 -11.57
C ALA A 176 4.01 -5.40 -10.47
N PHE A 177 4.72 -6.46 -10.85
CA PHE A 177 5.18 -7.47 -9.88
C PHE A 177 6.70 -7.62 -9.86
N GLN A 178 7.44 -6.63 -10.35
CA GLN A 178 8.89 -6.62 -10.27
C GLN A 178 9.31 -5.62 -9.19
N PRO A 179 9.87 -6.08 -8.04
CA PRO A 179 10.36 -5.16 -7.03
C PRO A 179 11.46 -4.28 -7.62
N ASN A 180 11.17 -3.01 -7.78
CA ASN A 180 12.09 -2.02 -8.33
C ASN A 180 11.66 -0.61 -7.96
N ALA A 181 12.59 0.33 -8.17
CA ALA A 181 12.30 1.76 -8.13
C ALA A 181 12.57 2.35 -9.52
N VAL A 182 11.58 3.04 -10.08
CA VAL A 182 11.65 3.67 -11.41
C VAL A 182 11.76 5.19 -11.24
N GLY A 183 12.63 5.82 -12.05
CA GLY A 183 12.83 7.27 -12.00
C GLY A 183 13.84 7.73 -10.94
N GLN A 184 14.91 6.96 -10.75
CA GLN A 184 16.13 7.41 -10.07
C GLN A 184 16.93 8.37 -10.96
#